data_AF-A0A958CN47-F1
#
_entry.id   AF-A0A958CN47-F1
#
_cell.length_a   1.000
_cell.length_b   1.000
_cell.length_c   1.000
_cell.angle_alpha   90.00
_cell.angle_beta   90.00
_cell.angle_gamma   90.00
#
_symmetry.space_group_name_H-M   'P 1'
#
loop_
_entity.id
_entity.type
_entity.pdbx_description
1 polymer ?
#
loop_
_entity_poly.entity_id
_entity_poly.type
_entity_poly.pdbx_seq_one_letter_code
_entity_poly.pdbx_strand_id
1 'polypeptide(L)'
;STYDDPKVQAVDAETDGYYTLMREDGPLFRGAPPFPFHAAMVNTVQPFIWKALSGELTPEEALDQAAAAADAELVNLGYGQ
;
A
#
# COMPACT_ATOMS: atom_id res chain seq x y z
N SER A 1 -0.26 27.25 12.01
CA SER A 1 -0.62 25.93 11.45
C SER A 1 -1.46 25.18 12.48
N THR A 2 -2.26 24.19 12.10
CA THR A 2 -2.92 23.28 13.07
C THR A 2 -1.90 22.64 14.02
N TYR A 3 -0.69 22.36 13.53
CA TYR A 3 0.42 21.81 14.33
C TYR A 3 0.99 22.76 15.40
N ASP A 4 0.70 24.06 15.32
CA ASP A 4 1.18 25.05 16.31
C ASP A 4 0.18 25.25 17.46
N ASP A 5 -0.99 24.58 17.41
CA ASP A 5 -1.99 24.69 18.46
C ASP A 5 -1.46 24.05 19.76
N PRO A 6 -1.57 24.73 20.93
CA PRO A 6 -1.08 24.19 22.20
C PRO A 6 -1.67 22.82 22.57
N LYS A 7 -2.92 22.54 22.17
CA LYS A 7 -3.53 21.23 22.40
C LYS A 7 -2.90 20.16 21.51
N VAL A 8 -2.57 20.50 20.27
CA VAL A 8 -1.89 19.56 19.36
C VAL A 8 -0.48 19.27 19.88
N GLN A 9 0.27 20.27 20.32
CA GLN A 9 1.60 20.06 20.92
C GLN A 9 1.55 19.22 22.21
N ALA A 10 0.54 19.41 23.05
CA ALA A 10 0.37 18.62 24.27
C ALA A 10 0.14 17.13 23.95
N VAL A 11 -0.76 16.82 23.01
CA VAL A 11 -1.03 15.42 22.62
C VAL A 11 0.13 14.84 21.80
N ASP A 12 0.84 15.65 21.01
CA ASP A 12 2.06 15.20 20.30
C ASP A 12 3.11 14.66 21.27
N ALA A 13 3.31 15.33 22.41
CA ALA A 13 4.20 14.85 23.46
C ALA A 13 3.70 13.55 24.13
N GLU A 14 2.40 13.36 24.27
CA GLU A 14 1.80 12.12 24.81
C GLU A 14 1.84 10.94 23.82
N THR A 15 2.01 11.23 22.53
CA THR A 15 1.97 10.25 21.43
C THR A 15 3.34 10.08 20.76
N ASP A 16 4.42 10.36 21.50
CA ASP A 16 5.81 10.22 21.06
C ASP A 16 6.11 10.91 19.72
N GLY A 17 5.50 12.08 19.49
CA GLY A 17 5.75 12.89 18.29
C GLY A 17 4.94 12.49 17.06
N TYR A 18 3.82 11.77 17.22
CA TYR A 18 2.98 11.31 16.11
C TYR A 18 2.55 12.44 15.14
N TYR A 19 2.15 13.61 15.63
CA TYR A 19 1.75 14.73 14.78
C TYR A 19 2.94 15.44 14.16
N THR A 20 4.08 15.49 14.86
CA THR A 20 5.35 15.94 14.26
C THR A 20 5.73 15.04 13.08
N LEU A 21 5.65 13.73 13.25
CA LEU A 21 5.88 12.73 12.20
C LEU A 21 4.88 12.90 11.04
N MET A 22 3.59 13.09 11.33
CA MET A 22 2.57 13.31 10.29
C MET A 22 2.77 14.64 9.55
N ARG A 23 3.36 15.66 10.17
CA ARG A 23 3.69 16.92 9.51
C ARG A 23 4.88 16.75 8.55
N GLU A 24 5.93 16.07 9.01
CA GLU A 24 7.20 15.92 8.28
C GLU A 24 7.11 14.85 7.20
N ASP A 25 6.54 13.70 7.57
CA ASP A 25 6.48 12.47 6.79
C ASP A 25 5.04 12.05 6.44
N GLY A 26 4.06 12.92 6.66
CA GLY A 26 2.65 12.69 6.31
C GLY A 26 2.40 12.09 4.92
N PRO A 27 3.17 12.44 3.86
CA PRO A 27 3.08 11.77 2.56
C PRO A 27 3.24 10.25 2.61
N LEU A 28 4.05 9.70 3.51
CA LEU A 28 4.25 8.25 3.69
C LEU A 28 3.01 7.55 4.27
N PHE A 29 2.19 8.30 5.02
CA PHE A 29 0.97 7.80 5.67
C PHE A 29 -0.30 8.08 4.86
N ARG A 30 -0.20 8.54 3.62
CA ARG A 30 -1.35 8.80 2.74
C ARG A 30 -2.05 7.53 2.23
N GLY A 31 -1.59 6.36 2.67
CA GLY A 31 -2.05 5.07 2.18
C GLY A 31 -1.61 4.83 0.74
N ALA A 32 -2.16 3.78 0.13
CA ALA A 32 -1.89 3.48 -1.26
C ALA A 32 -2.53 4.55 -2.16
N PRO A 33 -1.87 5.01 -3.25
CA PRO A 33 -2.46 5.96 -4.17
C PRO A 33 -3.81 5.46 -4.71
N PRO A 34 -4.80 6.34 -4.94
CA PRO A 34 -6.14 5.95 -5.38
C PRO A 34 -6.17 5.61 -6.88
N PHE A 35 -5.36 4.64 -7.29
CA PHE A 35 -5.34 4.16 -8.66
C PHE A 35 -6.70 3.54 -9.02
N PRO A 36 -7.34 3.93 -10.14
CA PRO A 36 -8.63 3.36 -10.56
C PRO A 36 -8.58 1.84 -10.74
N PHE A 37 -7.40 1.29 -11.04
CA PHE A 37 -7.14 -0.13 -11.23
C PHE A 37 -6.85 -0.91 -9.94
N HIS A 38 -6.81 -0.28 -8.75
CA HIS A 38 -6.39 -0.95 -7.51
C HIS A 38 -7.21 -2.22 -7.22
N ALA A 39 -8.54 -2.14 -7.34
CA ALA A 39 -9.42 -3.27 -7.05
C ALA A 39 -9.23 -4.42 -8.04
N ALA A 40 -9.03 -4.11 -9.33
CA ALA A 40 -8.74 -5.11 -10.35
C ALA A 40 -7.39 -5.80 -10.07
N MET A 41 -6.36 -5.01 -9.79
CA MET A 41 -5.02 -5.51 -9.46
C MET A 41 -5.04 -6.44 -8.24
N VAL A 42 -5.75 -6.08 -7.16
CA VAL A 42 -5.90 -6.93 -5.97
C VAL A 42 -6.48 -8.30 -6.35
N ASN A 43 -7.57 -8.31 -7.12
CA ASN A 43 -8.20 -9.56 -7.56
C ASN A 43 -7.29 -10.39 -8.47
N THR A 44 -6.47 -9.74 -9.31
CA THR A 44 -5.51 -10.41 -10.20
C THR A 44 -4.40 -11.12 -9.42
N VAL A 45 -3.86 -10.51 -8.36
CA VAL A 45 -2.70 -11.06 -7.62
C VAL A 45 -3.11 -12.03 -6.50
N GLN A 46 -4.31 -11.87 -5.94
CA GLN A 46 -4.80 -12.66 -4.81
C GLN A 46 -4.71 -14.20 -4.99
N PRO A 47 -5.01 -14.78 -6.16
CA PRO A 47 -4.86 -16.21 -6.43
C PRO A 47 -3.48 -16.78 -6.11
N PHE A 48 -2.42 -16.04 -6.37
CA PHE A 48 -1.05 -16.49 -6.12
C PHE A 48 -0.73 -16.47 -4.63
N ILE A 49 -1.24 -15.46 -3.90
CA ILE A 49 -1.09 -15.38 -2.45
C ILE A 49 -1.78 -16.57 -1.76
N TRP A 50 -2.99 -16.94 -2.20
CA TRP A 50 -3.68 -18.09 -1.62
C TRP A 50 -2.93 -19.40 -1.86
N LYS A 51 -2.34 -19.57 -3.05
CA LYS A 51 -1.52 -20.74 -3.38
C LYS A 51 -0.22 -20.80 -2.56
N ALA A 52 0.39 -19.65 -2.25
CA ALA A 52 1.50 -19.62 -1.32
C ALA A 52 1.08 -20.06 0.09
N LEU A 53 -0.07 -19.55 0.57
CA LEU A 53 -0.59 -19.89 1.90
C LEU A 53 -1.02 -21.36 2.02
N SER A 54 -1.53 -21.96 0.95
CA SER A 54 -1.88 -23.39 0.93
C SER A 54 -0.66 -24.31 0.76
N GLY A 55 0.51 -23.76 0.43
CA GLY A 55 1.73 -24.51 0.16
C GLY A 55 1.80 -25.11 -1.26
N GLU A 56 0.90 -24.71 -2.15
CA GLU A 56 0.93 -25.08 -3.57
C GLU A 56 2.05 -24.35 -4.34
N LEU A 57 2.41 -23.15 -3.91
CA LEU A 57 3.55 -22.38 -4.40
C LEU A 57 4.47 -22.00 -3.24
N THR A 58 5.75 -21.85 -3.52
CA THR A 58 6.65 -21.11 -2.61
C THR A 58 6.28 -19.62 -2.61
N PRO A 59 6.61 -18.87 -1.54
CA PRO A 59 6.43 -17.42 -1.54
C PRO A 59 7.09 -16.73 -2.74
N GLU A 60 8.29 -17.15 -3.11
CA GLU A 60 9.05 -16.62 -4.24
C GLU A 60 8.30 -16.84 -5.56
N GLU A 61 7.88 -18.07 -5.86
CA GLU A 61 7.13 -18.38 -7.08
C GLU A 61 5.80 -17.64 -7.16
N ALA A 62 5.10 -17.48 -6.04
CA ALA A 62 3.85 -16.76 -5.98
C ALA A 62 4.04 -15.26 -6.25
N LEU A 63 5.10 -14.65 -5.72
CA LEU A 63 5.41 -13.24 -5.96
C LEU A 63 5.82 -12.99 -7.41
N ASP A 64 6.65 -13.85 -7.99
CA ASP A 64 7.05 -13.75 -9.41
C ASP A 64 5.84 -13.87 -10.35
N GLN A 65 4.95 -14.84 -10.10
CA GLN A 65 3.74 -15.01 -10.91
C GLN A 65 2.73 -13.88 -10.70
N ALA A 66 2.57 -13.39 -9.47
CA ALA A 66 1.72 -12.24 -9.17
C ALA A 66 2.20 -10.98 -9.90
N ALA A 67 3.51 -10.73 -9.92
CA ALA A 67 4.09 -9.60 -10.64
C ALA A 67 3.81 -9.69 -12.14
N ALA A 68 4.08 -10.84 -12.76
CA ALA A 68 3.81 -11.05 -14.18
C ALA A 68 2.31 -10.88 -14.54
N ALA A 69 1.41 -11.37 -13.69
CA ALA A 69 -0.02 -11.20 -13.88
C ALA A 69 -0.47 -9.74 -13.70
N ALA A 70 0.10 -9.03 -12.72
CA ALA A 70 -0.17 -7.61 -12.52
C ALA A 70 0.27 -6.78 -13.73
N ASP A 71 1.46 -7.02 -14.27
CA ASP A 71 1.96 -6.34 -15.48
C ASP A 71 1.03 -6.57 -16.67
N ALA A 72 0.63 -7.83 -16.90
CA ALA A 72 -0.31 -8.17 -17.98
C ALA A 72 -1.68 -7.49 -17.81
N GLU A 73 -2.19 -7.42 -16.58
CA GLU A 73 -3.47 -6.77 -16.30
C GLU A 73 -3.38 -5.24 -16.44
N LEU A 74 -2.26 -4.63 -16.05
CA LEU A 74 -2.04 -3.21 -16.27
C LEU A 74 -2.03 -2.88 -17.77
N VAL A 75 -1.41 -3.71 -18.61
CA VAL A 75 -1.50 -3.57 -20.08
C VAL A 75 -2.94 -3.70 -20.56
N ASN A 76 -3.68 -4.73 -20.12
CA ASN A 76 -5.08 -4.96 -20.48
C ASN A 76 -5.99 -3.78 -20.11
N LEU A 77 -5.76 -3.17 -18.95
CA LEU A 77 -6.52 -2.00 -18.47
C LEU A 77 -6.06 -0.66 -19.08
N GLY A 78 -4.99 -0.66 -19.90
CA GLY A 78 -4.46 0.53 -20.56
C GLY A 78 -3.53 1.40 -19.70
N TYR A 79 -2.97 0.85 -18.62
CA TYR A 79 -2.03 1.52 -17.71
C TYR A 79 -0.57 1.01 -17.84
N GLY A 80 -0.34 -0.11 -18.54
CA GLY A 80 0.99 -0.71 -18.78
C GLY A 80 1.52 -0.48 -20.20
N GLN A 81 2.77 -0.92 -20.45
CA GLN A 81 3.41 -0.93 -21.78
C GLN A 81 3.58 -2.35 -22.31
#